data_AF-M5II52-F1
#
_entry.id   AF-M5II52-F1
#
_cell.length_a   1.000
_cell.length_b   1.000
_cell.length_c   1.000
_cell.angle_alpha   90.00
_cell.angle_beta   90.00
_cell.angle_gamma   90.00
#
_symmetry.space_group_name_H-M   'P 1'
#
loop_
_entity.id
_entity.type
_entity.pdbx_description
1 polymer ?
#
loop_
_entity_poly.entity_id
_entity_poly.type
_entity_poly.pdbx_seq_one_letter_code
_entity_poly.pdbx_strand_id
1 'polypeptide(L)' 'MNFARKVADRILFLDDGKIAFDGGAEEFFGSDSPRIVKFISAMDI' A
#
# COMPACT_ATOMS: atom_id res chain seq x y z
N MET A 1 -0.06 -7.53 9.16
CA MET A 1 -0.71 -6.25 8.77
C MET A 1 -2.24 -6.37 8.52
N ASN A 2 -3.10 -6.41 9.54
CA ASN A 2 -4.56 -6.66 9.35
C ASN A 2 -5.49 -5.47 9.68
N PHE A 3 -4.95 -4.37 10.23
CA PHE A 3 -5.74 -3.20 10.60
C PHE A 3 -6.00 -2.29 9.40
N ALA A 4 -4.94 -1.82 8.71
CA ALA A 4 -5.08 -0.96 7.55
C ALA A 4 -5.87 -1.62 6.41
N ARG A 5 -5.68 -2.93 6.17
CA ARG A 5 -6.46 -3.67 5.17
C ARG A 5 -7.96 -3.76 5.49
N LYS A 6 -8.34 -3.71 6.77
CA LYS A 6 -9.74 -3.85 7.22
C LYS A 6 -10.45 -2.52 7.47
N VAL A 7 -9.70 -1.45 7.67
CA VAL A 7 -10.22 -0.15 8.15
C VAL A 7 -9.96 0.98 7.16
N ALA A 8 -8.96 0.88 6.28
CA ALA A 8 -8.67 1.95 5.34
C ALA A 8 -9.59 1.88 4.12
N ASP A 9 -10.35 2.96 3.89
CA ASP A 9 -11.13 3.14 2.67
C ASP A 9 -10.26 3.60 1.48
N ARG A 10 -9.14 4.27 1.78
CA ARG A 10 -8.22 4.82 0.78
C ARG A 10 -6.78 4.75 1.28
N ILE A 11 -5.86 4.49 0.36
CA ILE A 11 -4.41 4.45 0.62
C ILE A 11 -3.71 5.42 -0.34
N LEU A 12 -2.93 6.32 0.27
CA LEU A 12 -2.00 7.19 -0.45
C LEU A 12 -0.57 6.72 -0.16
N PHE A 13 0.09 6.20 -1.18
CA PHE A 13 1.47 5.74 -1.08
C PHE A 13 2.41 6.79 -1.67
N LEU A 14 3.34 7.25 -0.84
CA LEU A 14 4.33 8.25 -1.21
C LEU A 14 5.67 7.56 -1.43
N ASP A 15 6.28 7.83 -2.58
CA ASP A 15 7.63 7.38 -2.91
C ASP A 15 8.40 8.50 -3.62
N ASP A 16 9.66 8.70 -3.24
CA ASP A 16 10.53 9.75 -3.78
C ASP A 16 9.89 11.16 -3.79
N GLY A 17 9.13 11.48 -2.73
CA GLY A 17 8.42 12.75 -2.61
C GLY A 17 7.21 12.92 -3.54
N LYS A 18 6.77 11.86 -4.22
CA LYS A 18 5.61 11.85 -5.12
C LYS A 18 4.58 10.84 -4.66
N ILE A 19 3.33 11.08 -5.05
CA ILE A 19 2.25 10.10 -4.88
C ILE A 19 2.48 9.00 -5.93
N ALA A 20 2.97 7.85 -5.46
CA ALA A 20 3.22 6.68 -6.30
C ALA A 20 1.98 5.79 -6.42
N PHE A 21 1.05 5.87 -5.46
CA PHE A 21 -0.26 5.23 -5.55
C PHE A 21 -1.32 6.04 -4.80
N ASP A 22 -2.51 6.13 -5.38
CA ASP A 22 -3.69 6.76 -4.79
C ASP A 22 -4.92 5.97 -5.20
N GLY A 23 -5.47 5.18 -4.27
CA GLY A 23 -6.56 4.27 -4.58
C GLY A 23 -7.12 3.57 -3.36
N GLY A 24 -7.97 2.57 -3.59
CA GLY A 24 -8.58 1.76 -2.54
C GLY A 24 -7.55 0.87 -1.84
N ALA A 25 -7.83 0.49 -0.59
CA ALA A 25 -6.94 -0.41 0.14
C ALA A 25 -6.80 -1.77 -0.54
N GLU A 26 -7.89 -2.34 -1.06
CA GLU A 26 -7.85 -3.62 -1.78
C GLU A 26 -6.95 -3.57 -3.00
N GLU A 27 -6.99 -2.45 -3.74
CA GLU A 27 -6.18 -2.23 -4.94
C GLU A 27 -4.70 -2.02 -4.60
N PHE A 28 -4.41 -1.36 -3.47
CA PHE A 28 -3.04 -1.23 -2.96
C PHE A 28 -2.43 -2.57 -2.55
N PHE A 29 -3.16 -3.38 -1.76
CA PHE A 29 -2.67 -4.67 -1.29
C PHE A 29 -2.64 -5.74 -2.40
N GLY A 30 -3.46 -5.59 -3.44
CA GLY A 30 -3.44 -6.42 -4.65
C GLY A 30 -2.51 -5.89 -5.75
N SER A 31 -1.75 -4.82 -5.50
CA SER A 31 -0.90 -4.22 -6.52
C SER A 31 0.33 -5.09 -6.82
N ASP A 32 0.62 -5.27 -8.11
CA ASP A 32 1.84 -5.93 -8.60
C ASP A 32 3.05 -4.98 -8.64
N SER A 33 2.91 -3.74 -8.16
CA SER A 33 4.02 -2.79 -8.12
C SER A 33 5.14 -3.30 -7.22
N PRO A 34 6.37 -3.51 -7.74
CA PRO A 34 7.49 -4.04 -6.96
C PRO A 34 7.79 -3.22 -5.70
N ARG A 35 7.56 -1.90 -5.76
CA ARG A 35 7.77 -1.00 -4.63
C ARG A 35 6.75 -1.19 -3.53
N ILE A 36 5.48 -1.34 -3.90
CA ILE A 36 4.35 -1.55 -2.98
C ILE A 36 4.48 -2.91 -2.33
N VAL A 37 4.75 -3.96 -3.11
CA VAL A 37 5.00 -5.32 -2.60
C VAL A 37 6.15 -5.31 -1.60
N LYS A 38 7.29 -4.68 -1.93
CA LYS A 38 8.43 -4.55 -1.00
C LYS A 38 8.07 -3.82 0.29
N PHE A 39 7.26 -2.76 0.21
CA PHE A 39 6.79 -2.02 1.38
C PHE A 39 5.88 -2.87 2.27
N ILE A 40 4.91 -3.58 1.67
CA ILE A 40 4.02 -4.50 2.38
C ILE A 40 4.83 -5.61 3.05
N SER A 41 5.77 -6.24 2.35
CA SER A 41 6.63 -7.30 2.91
C SER A 41 7.54 -6.82 4.03
N ALA A 42 8.06 -5.59 3.97
CA ALA A 42 8.88 -5.01 5.04
C ALA A 42 8.07 -4.71 6.31
N MET A 43 6.78 -4.46 6.14
CA MET A 43 5.84 -4.15 7.23
C MET A 43 5.20 -5.40 7.86
N ASP A 44 5.23 -6.55 7.19
CA ASP A 44 4.66 -7.79 7.72
C ASP A 44 5.63 -8.59 8.62
N ILE A 45 6.84 -8.06 8.85
CA ILE A 45 7.86 -8.59 9.80
C ILE A 45 7.59 -8.12 11.22
#